data_AF-A0A8B8AQA6-F1
#
_entry.id   AF-A0A8B8AQA6-F1
#
_cell.length_a   1.000
_cell.length_b   1.000
_cell.length_c   1.000
_cell.angle_alpha   90.00
_cell.angle_beta   90.00
_cell.angle_gamma   90.00
#
_symmetry.space_group_name_H-M   'P 1'
#
loop_
_entity.id
_entity.type
_entity.pdbx_description
1 polymer ?
#
loop_
_entity_poly.entity_id
_entity_poly.type
_entity_poly.pdbx_seq_one_letter_code
_entity_poly.pdbx_strand_id
1 'polypeptide(L)'
;MQGLNLARRVCSQLLSMPQVARQKFILRQMGTVHVVERVRSVNLYEEDKNPRLRGKHYIYRSIENPNPPPKEIEVLLTDNVDGLGIVGDVVKVPKRLWRNFLSQARLATYPTPENIAELNKELQNMGENTAVLKKLGKYSRITLQKVRGLNVPVELLPSKKGWTLTKSHLRVALRKVGISATEDSITLPEDPHIEKPGEFIFTLTMNDVVSLKVRATLVEPPLVYTEESPADKVQKWNNPPVTPDEELDPIIRKFITMPAIDLDSLMKRPSRKKVKNFIKG
;
A
#
# COMPACT_ATOMS: atom_id res chain seq x y z
N MET A 1 26.54 -28.36 27.38
CA MET A 1 27.92 -27.94 27.03
C MET A 1 28.22 -27.86 25.52
N GLN A 2 27.29 -28.21 24.60
CA GLN A 2 27.58 -28.26 23.16
C GLN A 2 27.20 -26.97 22.37
N GLY A 3 26.26 -26.16 22.85
CA GLY A 3 25.78 -24.96 22.14
C GLY A 3 26.74 -23.76 22.15
N LEU A 4 27.53 -23.58 23.23
CA LEU A 4 28.51 -22.49 23.36
C LEU A 4 29.68 -22.64 22.39
N ASN A 5 30.07 -23.88 22.07
CA ASN A 5 31.17 -24.18 21.17
C ASN A 5 30.80 -23.97 19.69
N LEU A 6 29.51 -24.12 19.35
CA LEU A 6 29.01 -23.88 17.99
C LEU A 6 28.99 -22.38 17.66
N ALA A 7 28.50 -21.56 18.60
CA ALA A 7 28.45 -20.11 18.44
C ALA A 7 29.85 -19.48 18.26
N ARG A 8 30.85 -19.97 19.01
CA ARG A 8 32.25 -19.53 18.87
C ARG A 8 32.86 -19.89 17.51
N ARG A 9 32.60 -21.10 17.00
CA ARG A 9 33.11 -21.56 15.69
C ARG A 9 32.48 -20.81 14.50
N VAL A 10 31.20 -20.49 14.59
CA VAL A 10 30.50 -19.71 13.56
C VAL A 10 31.01 -18.26 13.54
N CYS A 11 31.24 -17.65 14.71
CA CYS A 11 31.82 -16.31 14.81
C CYS A 11 33.24 -16.24 14.23
N SER A 12 34.10 -17.24 14.48
CA SER A 12 35.46 -17.25 13.94
C SER A 12 35.49 -17.40 12.41
N GLN A 13 34.60 -18.22 11.83
CA GLN A 13 34.49 -18.39 10.38
C GLN A 13 33.94 -17.15 9.66
N LEU A 14 33.10 -16.35 10.32
CA LEU A 14 32.54 -15.12 9.76
C LEU A 14 33.55 -13.95 9.78
N LEU A 15 34.49 -13.97 10.72
CA LEU A 15 35.54 -12.95 10.83
C LEU A 15 36.64 -13.13 9.77
N SER A 16 36.80 -14.32 9.18
CA SER A 16 37.81 -14.59 8.14
C SER A 16 37.35 -14.29 6.71
N MET A 17 36.14 -13.76 6.49
CA MET A 17 35.63 -13.44 5.15
C MET A 17 35.91 -11.99 4.73
N PRO A 18 36.20 -11.75 3.42
CA PRO A 18 36.52 -10.42 2.90
C PRO A 18 35.34 -9.44 3.02
N GLN A 19 35.66 -8.15 3.23
CA GLN A 19 34.73 -7.09 3.68
C GLN A 19 33.46 -6.92 2.82
N VAL A 20 33.51 -7.24 1.52
CA VAL A 20 32.36 -7.11 0.60
C VAL A 20 31.20 -8.04 0.99
N ALA A 21 31.48 -9.18 1.63
CA ALA A 21 30.45 -10.13 2.10
C ALA A 21 29.93 -9.84 3.53
N ARG A 22 30.50 -8.84 4.24
CA ARG A 22 30.07 -8.49 5.60
C ARG A 22 28.82 -7.61 5.64
N GLN A 23 28.36 -7.08 4.50
CA GLN A 23 27.08 -6.39 4.42
C GLN A 23 25.93 -7.41 4.38
N LYS A 24 25.20 -7.52 5.49
CA LYS A 24 23.90 -8.18 5.72
C LYS A 24 23.90 -9.36 6.68
N PHE A 25 24.61 -9.27 7.79
CA PHE A 25 24.13 -9.92 9.01
C PHE A 25 24.27 -8.99 10.21
N ILE A 26 23.29 -8.09 10.36
CA ILE A 26 22.97 -7.61 11.71
C ILE A 26 22.47 -8.86 12.44
N LEU A 27 23.34 -9.48 13.24
CA LEU A 27 22.93 -10.44 14.25
C LEU A 27 22.01 -9.68 15.22
N ARG A 28 20.73 -9.56 14.86
CA ARG A 28 19.71 -9.12 15.81
C ARG A 28 19.75 -10.13 16.94
N GLN A 29 20.20 -9.71 18.12
CA GLN A 29 19.70 -10.30 19.35
C GLN A 29 18.18 -10.32 19.20
N MET A 30 17.59 -11.51 19.24
CA MET A 30 16.14 -11.64 19.25
C MET A 30 15.68 -10.86 20.48
N GLY A 31 15.00 -9.73 20.28
CA GLY A 31 14.44 -8.90 21.35
C GLY A 31 13.25 -9.58 22.02
N THR A 32 13.43 -10.82 22.46
CA THR A 32 12.46 -11.58 23.23
C THR A 32 12.73 -11.30 24.71
N VAL A 33 11.94 -10.40 25.28
CA VAL A 33 11.94 -10.16 26.72
C VAL A 33 11.25 -11.35 27.38
N HIS A 34 12.02 -12.14 28.12
CA HIS A 34 11.49 -13.17 29.00
C HIS A 34 11.30 -12.55 30.37
N VAL A 35 10.05 -12.39 30.80
CA VAL A 35 9.74 -11.99 32.16
C VAL A 35 9.88 -13.23 33.03
N VAL A 36 10.66 -13.07 34.10
CA VAL A 36 10.95 -14.15 35.04
C VAL A 36 10.74 -13.65 36.46
N GLU A 37 10.27 -14.55 37.31
CA GLU A 37 10.18 -14.31 38.75
C GLU A 37 11.24 -15.14 39.46
N ARG A 38 11.76 -14.61 40.57
CA ARG A 38 12.69 -15.34 41.42
C ARG A 38 11.92 -16.40 42.20
N VAL A 39 12.38 -17.64 42.12
CA VAL A 39 11.77 -18.76 42.87
C VAL A 39 11.92 -18.57 44.38
N ARG A 40 13.03 -17.94 44.81
CA ARG A 40 13.28 -17.61 46.22
C ARG A 40 13.24 -16.10 46.40
N SER A 41 12.35 -15.63 47.26
CA SER A 41 12.21 -14.22 47.61
C SER A 41 13.47 -13.70 48.31
N VAL A 42 13.69 -12.39 48.17
CA VAL A 42 14.80 -11.67 48.82
C VAL A 42 14.24 -11.06 50.10
N ASN A 43 14.98 -11.17 51.21
CA ASN A 43 14.59 -10.54 52.46
C ASN A 43 14.55 -9.02 52.29
N LEU A 44 13.64 -8.37 53.03
CA LEU A 44 13.55 -6.93 53.08
C LEU A 44 14.89 -6.33 53.54
N TYR A 45 15.28 -5.24 52.91
CA TYR A 45 16.49 -4.49 53.22
C TYR A 45 16.10 -3.04 53.55
N GLU A 46 17.04 -2.26 54.07
CA GLU A 46 16.80 -0.84 54.33
C GLU A 46 16.44 -0.10 53.03
N GLU A 47 15.55 0.90 53.12
CA GLU A 47 14.94 1.59 51.97
C GLU A 47 15.98 2.19 51.01
N ASP A 48 17.06 2.76 51.55
CA ASP A 48 18.11 3.43 50.77
C ASP A 48 19.24 2.51 50.31
N LYS A 49 19.17 1.21 50.62
CA LYS A 49 20.26 0.28 50.28
C LYS A 49 19.79 -0.85 49.38
N ASN A 50 20.62 -1.19 48.40
CA ASN A 50 20.33 -2.32 47.51
C ASN A 50 20.46 -3.66 48.28
N PRO A 51 19.52 -4.62 48.09
CA PRO A 51 19.55 -5.88 48.80
C PRO A 51 20.72 -6.76 48.36
N ARG A 52 21.42 -7.36 49.33
CA ARG A 52 22.53 -8.29 49.07
C ARG A 52 21.99 -9.63 48.55
N LEU A 53 22.25 -9.93 47.28
CA LEU A 53 21.82 -11.17 46.65
C LEU A 53 22.83 -12.30 46.91
N ARG A 54 22.32 -13.51 47.13
CA ARG A 54 23.11 -14.74 47.27
C ARG A 54 22.80 -15.67 46.10
N GLY A 55 23.64 -16.69 45.87
CA GLY A 55 23.48 -17.66 44.78
C GLY A 55 22.06 -18.24 44.66
N LYS A 56 21.39 -18.49 45.79
CA LYS A 56 20.01 -19.00 45.84
C LYS A 56 18.95 -18.07 45.19
N HIS A 57 19.22 -16.78 45.07
CA HIS A 57 18.29 -15.79 44.49
C HIS A 57 18.41 -15.68 42.96
N TYR A 58 19.39 -16.33 42.34
CA TYR A 58 19.57 -16.37 40.87
C TYR A 58 18.81 -17.54 40.22
N ILE A 59 17.87 -18.14 40.94
CA ILE A 59 17.00 -19.21 40.44
C ILE A 59 15.69 -18.54 39.99
N TYR A 60 15.40 -18.64 38.70
CA TYR A 60 14.29 -17.96 38.04
C TYR A 60 13.26 -18.95 37.50
N ARG A 61 11.99 -18.57 37.54
CA ARG A 61 10.86 -19.25 36.90
C ARG A 61 10.33 -18.36 35.78
N SER A 62 10.17 -18.92 34.58
CA SER A 62 9.57 -18.21 33.45
C SER A 62 8.10 -17.95 33.73
N ILE A 63 7.67 -16.69 33.59
CA ILE A 63 6.26 -16.32 33.61
C ILE A 63 5.84 -16.09 32.16
N GLU A 64 4.69 -16.62 31.78
CA GLU A 64 4.08 -16.28 30.50
C GLU A 64 3.59 -14.83 30.55
N ASN A 65 4.02 -14.01 29.59
CA ASN A 65 3.60 -12.61 29.53
C ASN A 65 2.10 -12.55 29.24
N PRO A 66 1.25 -12.05 30.16
CA PRO A 66 -0.19 -11.97 29.91
C PRO A 66 -0.52 -10.99 28.78
N ASN A 67 0.33 -9.97 28.58
CA ASN A 67 0.16 -8.93 27.58
C ASN A 67 1.35 -8.91 26.59
N PRO A 68 1.33 -9.71 25.52
CA PRO A 68 2.32 -9.60 24.46
C PRO A 68 2.23 -8.21 23.81
N PRO A 69 3.37 -7.61 23.40
CA PRO A 69 3.34 -6.30 22.76
C PRO A 69 2.47 -6.36 21.49
N PRO A 70 1.64 -5.33 21.24
CA PRO A 70 0.73 -5.33 20.09
C PRO A 70 1.53 -5.47 18.79
N LYS A 71 0.98 -6.24 17.83
CA LYS A 71 1.63 -6.47 16.53
C LYS A 71 1.55 -5.23 15.63
N GLU A 72 0.52 -4.43 15.84
CA GLU A 72 0.21 -3.20 15.11
C GLU A 72 0.45 -1.98 16.00
N ILE A 73 0.54 -0.82 15.35
CA ILE A 73 0.74 0.48 15.98
C ILE A 73 -0.11 1.51 15.25
N GLU A 74 -0.68 2.43 16.01
CA GLU A 74 -1.45 3.55 15.46
C GLU A 74 -0.49 4.65 15.01
N VAL A 75 -0.76 5.20 13.83
CA VAL A 75 0.12 6.16 13.17
C VAL A 75 -0.76 7.20 12.46
N LEU A 76 -0.36 8.46 12.54
CA LEU A 76 -0.95 9.59 11.82
C LEU A 76 -0.26 9.75 10.47
N LEU A 77 -0.99 9.71 9.36
CA LEU A 77 -0.42 9.91 8.03
C LEU A 77 -0.17 11.39 7.75
N THR A 78 1.08 11.74 7.40
CA THR A 78 1.46 13.09 6.96
C THR A 78 1.31 13.26 5.46
N ASP A 79 1.50 12.18 4.71
CA ASP A 79 1.36 12.13 3.26
C ASP A 79 0.36 11.06 2.83
N ASN A 80 -0.17 11.19 1.62
CA ASN A 80 -1.05 10.18 1.02
C ASN A 80 -0.27 8.90 0.73
N VAL A 81 -0.73 7.77 1.28
CA VAL A 81 -0.13 6.46 1.03
C VAL A 81 -1.19 5.51 0.49
N ASP A 82 -0.97 5.04 -0.73
CA ASP A 82 -1.90 4.16 -1.44
C ASP A 82 -2.33 2.97 -0.62
N GLY A 83 -3.65 2.78 -0.50
CA GLY A 83 -4.21 1.62 0.19
C GLY A 83 -4.10 1.65 1.72
N LEU A 84 -3.32 2.57 2.31
CA LEU A 84 -3.36 2.85 3.75
C LEU A 84 -4.37 3.95 4.06
N GLY A 85 -4.23 5.14 3.47
CA GLY A 85 -5.05 6.29 3.82
C GLY A 85 -4.56 7.61 3.21
N ILE A 86 -5.27 8.68 3.59
CA ILE A 86 -5.04 10.05 3.13
C ILE A 86 -4.31 10.83 4.23
N VAL A 87 -3.74 11.98 3.90
CA VAL A 87 -3.19 12.93 4.88
C VAL A 87 -4.19 13.23 6.01
N GLY A 88 -3.72 13.07 7.24
CA GLY A 88 -4.48 13.34 8.46
C GLY A 88 -5.23 12.13 9.05
N ASP A 89 -5.26 11.00 8.34
CA ASP A 89 -5.89 9.78 8.86
C ASP A 89 -5.03 9.11 9.94
N VAL A 90 -5.68 8.60 10.99
CA VAL A 90 -5.05 7.73 12.00
C VAL A 90 -5.30 6.27 11.64
N VAL A 91 -4.24 5.55 11.27
CA VAL A 91 -4.32 4.18 10.75
C VAL A 91 -3.51 3.22 11.61
N LYS A 92 -4.03 2.00 11.78
CA LYS A 92 -3.33 0.88 12.42
C LYS A 92 -2.47 0.15 11.39
N VAL A 93 -1.15 0.16 11.59
CA VAL A 93 -0.18 -0.47 10.69
C VAL A 93 0.70 -1.47 11.43
N PRO A 94 1.22 -2.51 10.76
CA PRO A 94 2.16 -3.42 11.39
C PRO A 94 3.46 -2.69 11.76
N LYS A 95 3.99 -2.95 12.97
CA LYS A 95 5.19 -2.26 13.49
C LYS A 95 6.43 -2.36 12.59
N ARG A 96 6.50 -3.37 11.72
CA ARG A 96 7.60 -3.53 10.76
C ARG A 96 7.51 -2.48 9.65
N LEU A 97 6.31 -2.27 9.10
CA LEU A 97 6.07 -1.32 8.03
C LEU A 97 6.28 0.12 8.54
N TRP A 98 5.82 0.40 9.76
CA TRP A 98 6.11 1.64 10.47
C TRP A 98 7.62 1.92 10.58
N ARG A 99 8.35 1.07 11.29
CA ARG A 99 9.77 1.28 11.63
C ARG A 99 10.72 1.30 10.43
N ASN A 100 10.43 0.51 9.40
CA ASN A 100 11.34 0.32 8.27
C ASN A 100 11.05 1.27 7.11
N PHE A 101 9.81 1.74 6.96
CA PHE A 101 9.39 2.47 5.77
C PHE A 101 8.72 3.80 6.12
N LEU A 102 7.53 3.77 6.72
CA LEU A 102 6.73 4.99 6.93
C LEU A 102 7.47 6.05 7.76
N SER A 103 8.10 5.65 8.87
CA SER A 103 8.81 6.58 9.74
C SER A 103 10.10 7.13 9.11
N GLN A 104 10.78 6.31 8.31
CA GLN A 104 12.04 6.70 7.66
C GLN A 104 11.80 7.62 6.47
N ALA A 105 10.74 7.35 5.71
CA ALA A 105 10.30 8.18 4.59
C ALA A 105 9.51 9.42 5.02
N ARG A 106 9.29 9.63 6.33
CA ARG A 106 8.48 10.72 6.90
C ARG A 106 7.05 10.80 6.33
N LEU A 107 6.50 9.65 5.93
CA LEU A 107 5.14 9.55 5.39
C LEU A 107 4.07 9.51 6.49
N ALA A 108 4.50 9.29 7.74
CA ALA A 108 3.60 9.22 8.87
C ALA A 108 4.34 9.50 10.20
N THR A 109 3.61 9.96 11.22
CA THR A 109 4.09 10.35 12.56
C THR A 109 3.28 9.64 13.66
N TYR A 110 3.76 9.71 14.91
CA TYR A 110 2.96 9.20 16.04
C TYR A 110 1.71 10.06 16.24
N PRO A 111 0.56 9.46 16.59
CA PRO A 111 -0.68 10.21 16.84
C PRO A 111 -0.66 10.81 18.25
N THR A 112 0.19 11.81 18.48
CA THR A 112 0.13 12.64 19.69
C THR A 112 -0.88 13.78 19.47
N PRO A 113 -1.53 14.29 20.52
CA PRO A 113 -2.48 15.40 20.38
C PRO A 113 -1.83 16.65 19.78
N GLU A 114 -0.55 16.88 20.08
CA GLU A 114 0.26 17.96 19.52
C GLU A 114 0.45 17.81 18.01
N ASN A 115 0.89 16.63 17.54
CA ASN A 115 1.10 16.37 16.11
C ASN A 115 -0.20 16.48 15.30
N ILE A 116 -1.32 16.04 15.88
CA ILE A 116 -2.64 16.16 15.24
C ILE A 116 -3.02 17.64 15.09
N ALA A 117 -2.80 18.44 16.14
CA ALA A 117 -3.09 19.87 16.10
C ALA A 117 -2.19 20.61 15.11
N GLU A 118 -0.90 20.30 15.05
CA GLU A 118 0.05 20.86 14.09
C GLU A 118 -0.35 20.53 12.64
N LEU A 119 -0.62 19.26 12.36
CA LEU A 119 -1.02 18.81 11.02
C LEU A 119 -2.35 19.46 10.60
N ASN A 120 -3.30 19.61 11.51
CA ASN A 120 -4.55 20.31 11.22
C ASN A 120 -4.34 21.80 10.89
N LYS A 121 -3.41 22.49 11.57
CA LYS A 121 -3.02 23.87 11.25
C LYS A 121 -2.36 23.95 9.88
N GLU A 122 -1.45 23.03 9.57
CA GLU A 122 -0.81 22.94 8.26
C GLU A 122 -1.84 22.74 7.14
N LEU A 123 -2.80 21.84 7.35
CA LEU A 123 -3.88 21.58 6.40
C LEU A 123 -4.78 22.80 6.17
N GLN A 124 -5.05 23.60 7.20
CA GLN A 124 -5.80 24.85 7.09
C GLN A 124 -5.02 25.90 6.29
N ASN A 125 -3.72 26.03 6.53
CA ASN A 125 -2.85 26.99 5.82
C ASN A 125 -2.71 26.66 4.34
N MET A 126 -2.71 25.38 3.97
CA MET A 126 -2.66 24.94 2.57
C MET A 126 -3.98 25.13 1.81
N GLY A 127 -5.07 25.48 2.51
CA GLY A 127 -6.33 25.96 1.94
C GLY A 127 -6.99 25.00 0.94
N GLU A 128 -7.10 25.43 -0.30
CA GLU A 128 -7.89 24.78 -1.36
C GLU A 128 -7.19 23.55 -1.96
N ASN A 129 -5.85 23.57 -2.03
CA ASN A 129 -5.06 22.52 -2.66
C ASN A 129 -5.12 21.19 -1.89
N THR A 130 -5.18 21.26 -0.56
CA THR A 130 -5.33 20.06 0.28
C THR A 130 -6.76 19.56 0.31
N ALA A 131 -7.76 20.44 0.13
CA ALA A 131 -9.16 20.02 0.03
C ALA A 131 -9.39 19.11 -1.19
N VAL A 132 -8.73 19.40 -2.31
CA VAL A 132 -8.70 18.54 -3.52
C VAL A 132 -8.16 17.15 -3.17
N LEU A 133 -7.01 17.08 -2.49
CA LEU A 133 -6.38 15.81 -2.11
C LEU A 133 -7.17 15.03 -1.06
N LYS A 134 -7.89 15.71 -0.15
CA LYS A 134 -8.76 15.05 0.84
C LYS A 134 -10.00 14.42 0.22
N LYS A 135 -10.55 15.03 -0.84
CA LYS A 135 -11.67 14.46 -1.60
C LYS A 135 -11.26 13.19 -2.35
N LEU A 136 -9.98 13.00 -2.61
CA LEU A 136 -9.44 11.81 -3.25
C LEU A 136 -9.32 10.68 -2.21
N GLY A 137 -9.97 9.55 -2.47
CA GLY A 137 -9.94 8.38 -1.58
C GLY A 137 -8.56 7.70 -1.48
N LYS A 138 -8.39 6.76 -0.53
CA LYS A 138 -7.15 5.96 -0.34
C LYS A 138 -6.64 5.18 -1.57
N TYR A 139 -7.52 4.84 -2.52
CA TYR A 139 -7.19 4.10 -3.75
C TYR A 139 -7.22 4.99 -5.00
N SER A 140 -7.53 6.27 -4.84
CA SER A 140 -7.71 7.21 -5.94
C SER A 140 -6.52 7.24 -6.90
N ARG A 141 -5.29 7.28 -6.37
CA ARG A 141 -4.07 7.30 -7.20
C ARG A 141 -3.95 6.08 -8.09
N ILE A 142 -4.12 4.89 -7.52
CA ILE A 142 -4.04 3.62 -8.25
C ILE A 142 -5.13 3.59 -9.33
N THR A 143 -6.35 4.02 -8.98
CA THR A 143 -7.46 4.10 -9.94
C THR A 143 -7.15 5.06 -11.08
N LEU A 144 -6.64 6.26 -10.79
CA LEU A 144 -6.27 7.25 -11.81
C LEU A 144 -5.17 6.72 -12.74
N GLN A 145 -4.12 6.11 -12.20
CA GLN A 145 -3.04 5.50 -13.01
C GLN A 145 -3.60 4.42 -13.96
N LYS A 146 -4.50 3.58 -13.44
CA LYS A 146 -5.16 2.51 -14.21
C LYS A 146 -6.07 3.06 -15.30
N VAL A 147 -6.90 4.06 -14.98
CA VAL A 147 -7.82 4.71 -15.93
C VAL A 147 -7.06 5.42 -17.05
N ARG A 148 -5.93 6.05 -16.74
CA ARG A 148 -5.14 6.83 -17.71
C ARG A 148 -4.59 5.97 -18.85
N GLY A 149 -4.17 4.74 -18.55
CA GLY A 149 -3.64 3.79 -19.52
C GLY A 149 -4.69 2.85 -20.12
N LEU A 150 -5.97 3.10 -19.86
CA LEU A 150 -7.05 2.20 -20.24
C LEU A 150 -7.53 2.46 -21.67
N ASN A 151 -7.85 1.37 -22.37
CA ASN A 151 -8.69 1.40 -23.56
C ASN A 151 -9.96 0.59 -23.30
N VAL A 152 -11.11 1.24 -23.35
CA VAL A 152 -12.40 0.64 -23.00
C VAL A 152 -13.10 0.11 -24.26
N PRO A 153 -13.36 -1.20 -24.37
CA PRO A 153 -14.21 -1.72 -25.43
C PRO A 153 -15.68 -1.42 -25.12
N VAL A 154 -16.35 -0.72 -26.04
CA VAL A 154 -17.78 -0.44 -25.95
C VAL A 154 -18.49 -1.31 -26.97
N GLU A 155 -19.19 -2.33 -26.48
CA GLU A 155 -19.95 -3.24 -27.32
C GLU A 155 -21.35 -2.66 -27.57
N LEU A 156 -21.67 -2.40 -28.84
CA LEU A 156 -23.01 -1.96 -29.24
C LEU A 156 -23.42 -2.62 -30.55
N LEU A 157 -24.68 -3.04 -30.61
CA LEU A 157 -25.27 -3.51 -31.85
C LEU A 157 -25.60 -2.31 -32.75
N PRO A 158 -25.38 -2.43 -34.07
CA PRO A 158 -25.78 -1.39 -35.02
C PRO A 158 -27.30 -1.21 -35.03
N SER A 159 -27.76 0.03 -35.01
CA SER A 159 -29.15 0.37 -35.35
C SER A 159 -29.25 0.82 -36.81
N LYS A 160 -30.46 0.91 -37.37
CA LYS A 160 -30.70 1.34 -38.76
C LYS A 160 -30.14 2.73 -39.07
N LYS A 161 -29.95 3.57 -38.05
CA LYS A 161 -29.38 4.92 -38.18
C LYS A 161 -27.89 4.99 -37.84
N GLY A 162 -27.26 3.91 -37.35
CA GLY A 162 -25.90 3.91 -36.79
C GLY A 162 -25.89 3.55 -35.31
N TRP A 163 -24.79 3.86 -34.61
CA TRP A 163 -24.64 3.60 -33.18
C TRP A 163 -24.94 4.87 -32.37
N THR A 164 -25.82 4.75 -31.38
CA THR A 164 -26.16 5.83 -30.46
C THR A 164 -25.50 5.58 -29.11
N LEU A 165 -24.55 6.42 -28.73
CA LEU A 165 -23.86 6.31 -27.45
C LEU A 165 -24.69 6.98 -26.36
N THR A 166 -24.96 6.25 -25.28
CA THR A 166 -25.60 6.77 -24.07
C THR A 166 -24.68 6.57 -22.88
N LYS A 167 -24.88 7.36 -21.82
CA LYS A 167 -24.13 7.19 -20.56
C LYS A 167 -24.26 5.77 -20.00
N SER A 168 -25.41 5.14 -20.17
CA SER A 168 -25.68 3.76 -19.73
C SER A 168 -24.76 2.75 -20.45
N HIS A 169 -24.48 2.95 -21.73
CA HIS A 169 -23.59 2.07 -22.50
C HIS A 169 -22.14 2.17 -21.99
N LEU A 170 -21.66 3.38 -21.73
CA LEU A 170 -20.34 3.59 -21.14
C LEU A 170 -20.24 3.00 -19.72
N ARG A 171 -21.29 3.13 -18.92
CA ARG A 171 -21.37 2.51 -17.59
C ARG A 171 -21.25 0.99 -17.65
N VAL A 172 -21.95 0.35 -18.58
CA VAL A 172 -21.87 -1.11 -18.79
C VAL A 172 -20.48 -1.52 -19.27
N ALA A 173 -19.90 -0.78 -20.22
CA ALA A 173 -18.56 -1.04 -20.72
C ALA A 173 -17.48 -0.92 -19.63
N LEU A 174 -17.54 0.13 -18.81
CA LEU A 174 -16.65 0.30 -17.66
C LEU A 174 -16.82 -0.84 -16.64
N ARG A 175 -18.05 -1.29 -16.41
CA ARG A 175 -18.32 -2.42 -15.52
C ARG A 175 -17.70 -3.73 -16.03
N LYS A 176 -17.73 -3.98 -17.35
CA LYS A 176 -17.05 -5.15 -17.96
C LYS A 176 -15.54 -5.12 -17.73
N VAL A 177 -14.95 -3.93 -17.81
CA VAL A 177 -13.51 -3.71 -17.52
C VAL A 177 -13.18 -3.85 -16.02
N GLY A 178 -14.19 -3.83 -15.15
CA GLY A 178 -14.04 -3.93 -13.70
C GLY A 178 -14.01 -2.58 -12.97
N ILE A 179 -14.41 -1.50 -13.62
CA ILE A 179 -14.52 -0.16 -13.02
C ILE A 179 -16.00 0.16 -12.80
N SER A 180 -16.38 0.44 -11.57
CA SER A 180 -17.74 0.87 -11.23
C SER A 180 -17.82 2.39 -11.30
N ALA A 181 -18.63 2.91 -12.22
CA ALA A 181 -18.86 4.35 -12.42
C ALA A 181 -20.36 4.67 -12.38
N THR A 182 -20.71 5.85 -11.84
CA THR A 182 -22.08 6.41 -11.87
C THR A 182 -22.31 7.20 -13.15
N GLU A 183 -23.56 7.44 -13.54
CA GLU A 183 -23.85 8.17 -14.79
C GLU A 183 -23.44 9.65 -14.72
N ASP A 184 -23.40 10.23 -13.52
CA ASP A 184 -22.94 11.61 -13.29
C ASP A 184 -21.44 11.76 -13.50
N SER A 185 -20.69 10.68 -13.23
CA SER A 185 -19.23 10.65 -13.43
C SER A 185 -18.79 10.56 -14.90
N ILE A 186 -19.74 10.40 -15.82
CA ILE A 186 -19.47 10.17 -17.24
C ILE A 186 -19.95 11.35 -18.05
N THR A 187 -19.04 11.93 -18.82
CA THR A 187 -19.32 12.99 -19.79
C THR A 187 -19.10 12.43 -21.20
N LEU A 188 -20.12 12.59 -22.03
CA LEU A 188 -20.15 12.06 -23.39
C LEU A 188 -19.27 12.90 -24.33
N PRO A 189 -18.72 12.30 -25.41
CA PRO A 189 -18.10 13.07 -26.49
C PRO A 189 -19.11 13.99 -27.18
N GLU A 190 -18.60 15.00 -27.91
CA GLU A 190 -19.39 15.98 -28.67
C GLU A 190 -20.34 15.33 -29.67
N ASP A 191 -19.91 14.22 -30.29
CA ASP A 191 -20.72 13.43 -31.21
C ASP A 191 -21.20 12.11 -30.56
N PRO A 192 -22.44 12.06 -30.03
CA PRO A 192 -23.01 10.83 -29.47
C PRO A 192 -23.44 9.83 -30.54
N HIS A 193 -23.47 10.23 -31.82
CA HIS A 193 -23.85 9.38 -32.94
C HIS A 193 -22.62 9.00 -33.75
N ILE A 194 -22.26 7.73 -33.68
CA ILE A 194 -21.09 7.19 -34.36
C ILE A 194 -21.58 6.45 -35.61
N GLU A 195 -21.13 6.88 -36.79
CA GLU A 195 -21.50 6.24 -38.07
C GLU A 195 -20.63 5.03 -38.42
N LYS A 196 -19.41 4.94 -37.87
CA LYS A 196 -18.46 3.85 -38.13
C LYS A 196 -17.81 3.34 -36.85
N PRO A 197 -17.58 2.03 -36.69
CA PRO A 197 -16.80 1.53 -35.57
C PRO A 197 -15.41 2.16 -35.57
N GLY A 198 -15.08 2.85 -34.49
CA GLY A 198 -13.90 3.69 -34.40
C GLY A 198 -13.49 3.97 -32.96
N GLU A 199 -12.35 4.63 -32.83
CA GLU A 199 -11.84 5.12 -31.55
C GLU A 199 -12.50 6.47 -31.24
N PHE A 200 -12.96 6.63 -30.00
CA PHE A 200 -13.45 7.90 -29.50
C PHE A 200 -12.93 8.14 -28.10
N ILE A 201 -12.98 9.40 -27.68
CA ILE A 201 -12.48 9.83 -26.38
C ILE A 201 -13.68 10.32 -25.57
N PHE A 202 -13.83 9.82 -24.35
CA PHE A 202 -14.83 10.32 -23.41
C PHE A 202 -14.15 10.77 -22.14
N THR A 203 -14.84 11.60 -21.36
CA THR A 203 -14.31 12.15 -20.11
C THR A 203 -14.95 11.45 -18.90
N LEU A 204 -14.10 10.97 -18.00
CA LEU A 204 -14.47 10.35 -16.74
C LEU A 204 -14.08 11.28 -15.59
N THR A 205 -15.03 11.68 -14.76
CA THR A 205 -14.79 12.48 -13.56
C THR A 205 -14.75 11.59 -12.32
N MET A 206 -13.76 11.79 -11.46
CA MET A 206 -13.61 11.07 -10.21
C MET A 206 -13.83 12.04 -9.04
N ASN A 207 -14.81 11.71 -8.20
CA ASN A 207 -15.22 12.49 -7.01
C ASN A 207 -15.47 13.97 -7.29
N ASP A 208 -15.97 14.31 -8.49
CA ASP A 208 -16.24 15.68 -8.96
C ASP A 208 -15.04 16.63 -8.93
N VAL A 209 -13.82 16.08 -8.86
CA VAL A 209 -12.58 16.84 -8.72
C VAL A 209 -11.64 16.57 -9.89
N VAL A 210 -11.44 15.31 -10.26
CA VAL A 210 -10.44 14.95 -11.28
C VAL A 210 -11.15 14.45 -12.53
N SER A 211 -11.05 15.20 -13.62
CA SER A 211 -11.52 14.79 -14.94
C SER A 211 -10.36 14.17 -15.74
N LEU A 212 -10.58 13.00 -16.32
CA LEU A 212 -9.62 12.32 -17.20
C LEU A 212 -10.26 11.99 -18.54
N LYS A 213 -9.52 12.23 -19.64
CA LYS A 213 -9.91 11.74 -20.96
C LYS A 213 -9.47 10.28 -21.10
N VAL A 214 -10.40 9.41 -21.47
CA VAL A 214 -10.19 7.97 -21.61
C VAL A 214 -10.49 7.57 -23.05
N ARG A 215 -9.66 6.68 -23.60
CA ARG A 215 -9.90 6.08 -24.92
C ARG A 215 -10.94 4.99 -24.81
N ALA A 216 -11.89 5.03 -25.73
CA ALA A 216 -12.83 3.96 -25.97
C ALA A 216 -12.80 3.56 -27.44
N THR A 217 -13.08 2.30 -27.67
CA THR A 217 -13.18 1.70 -28.99
C THR A 217 -14.55 1.08 -29.12
N LEU A 218 -15.31 1.51 -30.12
CA LEU A 218 -16.58 0.89 -30.45
C LEU A 218 -16.33 -0.46 -31.12
N VAL A 219 -16.93 -1.52 -30.59
CA VAL A 219 -16.80 -2.88 -31.11
C VAL A 219 -18.18 -3.46 -31.34
N GLU A 220 -18.37 -4.11 -32.47
CA GLU A 220 -19.59 -4.87 -32.73
C GLU A 220 -19.52 -6.22 -32.01
N PRO A 221 -20.51 -6.56 -31.17
CA PRO A 221 -20.55 -7.88 -30.54
C PRO A 221 -20.88 -8.94 -31.60
N PRO A 222 -20.31 -10.15 -31.48
CA PRO A 222 -20.57 -11.22 -32.43
C PRO A 222 -22.01 -11.73 -32.24
N LEU A 223 -22.73 -11.97 -33.34
CA LEU A 223 -24.09 -12.53 -33.31
C LEU A 223 -24.10 -14.00 -32.86
N VAL A 224 -22.97 -14.68 -33.03
CA VAL A 224 -22.73 -16.06 -32.60
C VAL A 224 -21.85 -16.03 -31.37
N TYR A 225 -22.19 -16.85 -30.37
CA TYR A 225 -21.34 -17.03 -29.20
C TYR A 225 -19.98 -17.59 -29.62
N THR A 226 -18.95 -16.76 -29.47
CA THR A 226 -17.55 -17.18 -29.53
C THR A 226 -17.00 -17.22 -28.11
N GLU A 227 -16.08 -18.15 -27.84
CA GLU A 227 -15.42 -18.25 -26.52
C GLU A 227 -14.60 -16.99 -26.19
N GLU A 228 -14.07 -16.33 -27.22
CA GLU A 228 -13.39 -15.05 -27.10
C GLU A 228 -14.35 -13.91 -27.42
N SER A 229 -14.57 -12.98 -26.48
CA SER A 229 -15.28 -11.74 -26.80
C SER A 229 -14.35 -10.82 -27.58
N PRO A 230 -14.81 -10.18 -28.68
CA PRO A 230 -14.05 -9.12 -29.36
C PRO A 230 -13.57 -8.01 -28.41
N ALA A 231 -14.31 -7.74 -27.33
CA ALA A 231 -13.90 -6.80 -26.29
C ALA A 231 -12.60 -7.18 -25.58
N ASP A 232 -12.36 -8.48 -25.35
CA ASP A 232 -11.16 -8.96 -24.65
C ASP A 232 -9.87 -8.67 -25.42
N LYS A 233 -9.95 -8.63 -26.76
CA LYS A 233 -8.82 -8.30 -27.64
C LYS A 233 -8.46 -6.82 -27.61
N VAL A 234 -9.46 -5.98 -27.36
CA VAL A 234 -9.31 -4.52 -27.41
C VAL A 234 -9.02 -3.93 -26.03
N GLN A 235 -9.49 -4.61 -24.97
CA GLN A 235 -9.15 -4.27 -23.59
C GLN A 235 -7.67 -4.51 -23.32
N LYS A 236 -6.89 -3.45 -23.51
CA LYS A 236 -5.46 -3.42 -23.20
C LYS A 236 -5.21 -2.47 -22.05
N TRP A 237 -4.43 -2.94 -21.08
CA TRP A 237 -3.91 -2.12 -19.99
C TRP A 237 -2.59 -1.47 -20.43
N ASN A 238 -2.23 -0.36 -19.78
CA ASN A 238 -0.94 0.33 -19.94
C ASN A 238 -0.69 0.91 -21.34
N ASN A 239 -1.73 1.36 -22.03
CA ASN A 239 -1.55 2.16 -23.24
C ASN A 239 -1.04 3.57 -22.87
N PRO A 240 -0.36 4.29 -23.79
CA PRO A 240 0.10 5.65 -23.53
C PRO A 240 -1.09 6.57 -23.23
N PRO A 241 -1.00 7.46 -22.23
CA PRO A 241 -2.14 8.26 -21.79
C PRO A 241 -2.64 9.19 -22.90
N VAL A 242 -3.96 9.36 -22.97
CA VAL A 242 -4.63 10.22 -23.97
C VAL A 242 -4.39 11.68 -23.66
N THR A 243 -4.57 12.05 -22.38
CA THR A 243 -4.23 13.38 -21.87
C THR A 243 -2.72 13.42 -21.59
N PRO A 244 -1.95 14.27 -22.29
CA PRO A 244 -0.56 14.53 -21.96
C PRO A 244 -0.44 15.01 -20.51
N ASP A 245 0.68 14.73 -19.85
CA ASP A 245 0.91 15.16 -18.46
C ASP A 245 0.85 16.69 -18.28
N GLU A 246 1.02 17.45 -19.37
CA GLU A 246 1.07 18.91 -19.38
C GLU A 246 -0.31 19.56 -19.28
N GLU A 247 -1.39 18.87 -19.69
CA GLU A 247 -2.77 19.37 -19.60
C GLU A 247 -3.39 19.16 -18.21
N LEU A 248 -2.73 18.39 -17.33
CA LEU A 248 -3.23 18.11 -15.98
C LEU A 248 -2.74 19.17 -14.99
N ASP A 249 -3.58 19.47 -14.00
CA ASP A 249 -3.17 20.35 -12.90
C ASP A 249 -1.87 19.85 -12.26
N PRO A 250 -0.93 20.74 -11.93
CA PRO A 250 0.40 20.35 -11.45
C PRO A 250 0.33 19.48 -10.19
N ILE A 251 -0.68 19.71 -9.35
CA ILE A 251 -0.94 18.93 -8.13
C ILE A 251 -1.38 17.50 -8.47
N ILE A 252 -2.33 17.35 -9.39
CA ILE A 252 -2.85 16.05 -9.83
C ILE A 252 -1.76 15.29 -10.58
N ARG A 253 -0.99 15.97 -11.44
CA ARG A 253 0.17 15.41 -12.13
C ARG A 253 1.18 14.85 -11.13
N LYS A 254 1.57 15.64 -10.11
CA LYS A 254 2.47 15.17 -9.04
C LYS A 254 1.88 13.96 -8.32
N PHE A 255 0.60 13.99 -7.99
CA PHE A 255 -0.09 12.89 -7.33
C PHE A 255 -0.05 11.59 -8.15
N ILE A 256 -0.31 11.66 -9.46
CA ILE A 256 -0.33 10.47 -10.34
C ILE A 256 1.09 9.96 -10.65
N THR A 257 2.05 10.85 -10.90
CA THR A 257 3.39 10.48 -11.39
C THR A 257 4.32 9.95 -10.30
N MET A 258 3.98 10.14 -9.02
CA MET A 258 4.72 9.50 -7.94
C MET A 258 4.72 7.97 -8.11
N PRO A 259 5.84 7.27 -7.86
CA PRO A 259 5.89 5.82 -7.98
C PRO A 259 4.93 5.16 -7.00
N ALA A 260 4.25 4.10 -7.42
CA ALA A 260 3.42 3.30 -6.53
C ALA A 260 4.28 2.71 -5.40
N ILE A 261 3.81 2.80 -4.16
CA ILE A 261 4.50 2.16 -3.03
C ILE A 261 3.98 0.74 -2.96
N ASP A 262 4.82 -0.24 -3.25
CA ASP A 262 4.48 -1.67 -3.15
C ASP A 262 4.38 -2.11 -1.68
N LEU A 263 3.25 -1.80 -1.05
CA LEU A 263 2.97 -2.18 0.33
C LEU A 263 3.00 -3.68 0.54
N ASP A 264 2.52 -4.47 -0.42
CA ASP A 264 2.48 -5.94 -0.33
C ASP A 264 3.88 -6.53 -0.19
N SER A 265 4.85 -6.01 -0.95
CA SER A 265 6.26 -6.42 -0.84
C SER A 265 6.84 -6.07 0.53
N LEU A 266 6.52 -4.88 1.05
CA LEU A 266 6.98 -4.41 2.36
C LEU A 266 6.34 -5.19 3.52
N MET A 267 5.08 -5.60 3.36
CA MET A 267 4.33 -6.39 4.32
C MET A 267 4.75 -7.86 4.31
N LYS A 268 5.21 -8.40 3.16
CA LYS A 268 5.62 -9.79 3.02
C LYS A 268 6.74 -10.13 4.00
N ARG A 269 6.47 -11.08 4.90
CA ARG A 269 7.49 -11.62 5.80
C ARG A 269 8.51 -12.39 4.97
N PRO A 270 9.83 -12.18 5.17
CA PRO A 270 10.81 -13.05 4.54
C PRO A 270 10.50 -14.48 4.97
N SER A 271 10.32 -15.38 4.00
CA SER A 271 10.07 -16.78 4.33
C SER A 271 11.25 -17.28 5.18
N ARG A 272 10.98 -17.86 6.35
CA ARG A 272 12.01 -18.58 7.09
C ARG A 272 12.44 -19.73 6.20
N LYS A 273 13.56 -19.59 5.47
CA LYS A 273 14.23 -20.74 4.86
C LYS A 273 14.51 -21.70 6.01
N LYS A 274 13.80 -22.83 6.08
CA LYS A 274 14.11 -23.92 7.00
C LYS A 274 15.47 -24.45 6.56
N VAL A 275 16.54 -23.97 7.16
CA VAL A 275 17.85 -24.61 7.00
C VAL A 275 17.70 -25.96 7.68
N LYS A 276 17.53 -27.03 6.88
CA LYS A 276 17.64 -28.41 7.37
C LYS A 276 19.11 -28.59 7.73
N ASN A 277 19.47 -28.22 8.95
CA ASN A 277 20.77 -28.58 9.52
C ASN A 277 20.73 -30.10 9.74
N PHE A 278 21.13 -30.86 8.73
CA PHE A 278 21.51 -32.25 8.92
C PHE A 278 22.77 -32.27 9.78
N ILE A 279 22.60 -32.64 11.04
CA ILE A 279 23.71 -33.08 11.87
C ILE A 279 24.07 -34.47 11.31
N LYS A 280 25.12 -34.56 10.50
CA LYS A 280 25.72 -35.86 10.17
C LYS A 280 26.27 -36.44 11.48
N GLY A 281 25.80 -37.63 11.82
CA GLY A 281 26.33 -38.45 12.91
C GLY A 281 27.71 -39.01 12.60
#